data_AF-A0A7C5T7G8-F1
#
_entry.id   AF-A0A7C5T7G8-F1
#
_cell.length_a   1.000
_cell.length_b   1.000
_cell.length_c   1.000
_cell.angle_alpha   90.00
_cell.angle_beta   90.00
_cell.angle_gamma   90.00
#
_symmetry.space_group_name_H-M   'P 1'
#
loop_
_entity.id
_entity.type
_entity.pdbx_description
1 polymer ?
#
loop_
_entity_poly.entity_id
_entity_poly.type
_entity_poly.pdbx_seq_one_letter_code
_entity_poly.pdbx_strand_id
1 'polypeptide(L)'
;MVVIRVGDHEEEIATAEDLEQLCRRLREELQRDGCRFNSWYIRIPPDRLLGLLKKAYIKYTQGVVGTGEVIAEFLEENRLSKSLYRTITPTLSSLGLAVSGKFTGAAVEVGRLLAEGKTDELKTRLRELVHRNCVLKEIMEKAGDCSELEKAVETVLAAYGKSIRFDELKYTAELLKMVHPKCESCDLRCPTAGKLSACAERLIRLSHPHMRELFEKLDISLLPEHLEHVGVDGSTYLLSVKGAAKHVGMVLIGDPLESADLQQLKTALSRLDEKIAEGVYEVYVKILPILEGEARCKTLKLLIEVVRGDLERVSKIVKLSS
;
A
#
# COMPACT_ATOMS: atom_id res chain seq x y z
N MET A 1 -0.38 -6.67 -47.94
CA MET A 1 -1.51 -6.86 -47.02
C MET A 1 -1.07 -7.82 -45.93
N VAL A 2 -1.06 -7.36 -44.68
CA VAL A 2 -0.65 -8.13 -43.49
C VAL A 2 -1.77 -7.97 -42.46
N VAL A 3 -2.27 -9.08 -41.91
CA VAL A 3 -3.26 -9.04 -40.83
C VAL A 3 -2.53 -9.07 -39.49
N ILE A 4 -2.78 -8.08 -38.64
CA ILE A 4 -2.23 -7.97 -37.29
C ILE A 4 -3.36 -8.15 -36.30
N ARG A 5 -3.19 -9.08 -35.36
CA ARG A 5 -4.14 -9.28 -34.26
C ARG A 5 -3.76 -8.42 -33.06
N VAL A 6 -4.69 -7.59 -32.60
CA VAL A 6 -4.57 -6.74 -31.41
C VAL A 6 -5.68 -7.13 -30.44
N GLY A 7 -5.33 -7.87 -29.40
CA GLY A 7 -6.31 -8.43 -28.46
C GLY A 7 -7.30 -9.36 -29.18
N ASP A 8 -8.59 -8.99 -29.10
CA ASP A 8 -9.69 -9.72 -29.73
C ASP A 8 -10.05 -9.21 -31.14
N HIS A 9 -9.30 -8.23 -31.66
CA HIS A 9 -9.54 -7.63 -32.97
C HIS A 9 -8.45 -8.01 -33.97
N GLU A 10 -8.85 -8.18 -35.23
CA GLU A 10 -7.95 -8.34 -36.37
C GLU A 10 -7.95 -7.06 -37.20
N GLU A 11 -6.77 -6.56 -37.53
CA GLU A 11 -6.55 -5.33 -38.29
C GLU A 11 -5.81 -5.65 -39.59
N GLU A 12 -6.39 -5.28 -40.73
CA GLU A 12 -5.77 -5.47 -42.04
C GLU A 12 -4.91 -4.25 -42.40
N ILE A 13 -3.61 -4.47 -42.59
CA ILE A 13 -2.65 -3.45 -43.00
C ILE A 13 -2.34 -3.63 -44.49
N ALA A 14 -2.85 -2.74 -45.33
CA ALA A 14 -2.58 -2.75 -46.77
C ALA A 14 -1.41 -1.83 -47.16
N THR A 15 -1.25 -0.71 -46.46
CA THR A 15 -0.30 0.37 -46.75
C THR A 15 0.52 0.79 -45.53
N ALA A 16 1.57 1.59 -45.74
CA ALA A 16 2.35 2.18 -44.66
C ALA A 16 1.53 3.19 -43.82
N GLU A 17 0.56 3.84 -44.44
CA GLU A 17 -0.34 4.80 -43.79
C GLU A 17 -1.29 4.10 -42.81
N ASP A 18 -1.81 2.92 -43.19
CA ASP A 18 -2.61 2.07 -42.30
C ASP A 18 -1.81 1.64 -41.06
N LEU A 19 -0.52 1.32 -41.25
CA LEU A 19 0.39 0.97 -40.16
C LEU A 19 0.64 2.16 -39.22
N GLU A 20 0.84 3.35 -39.76
CA GLU A 20 1.00 4.56 -38.95
C GLU A 20 -0.29 4.91 -38.19
N GLN A 21 -1.46 4.72 -38.80
CA GLN A 21 -2.75 4.94 -38.17
C GLN A 21 -3.02 3.93 -37.04
N LEU A 22 -2.73 2.65 -37.26
CA LEU A 22 -2.78 1.63 -36.21
C LEU A 22 -1.82 1.96 -35.07
N CYS A 23 -0.56 2.29 -35.37
CA CYS A 23 0.43 2.69 -34.36
C CYS A 23 -0.03 3.90 -33.53
N ARG A 24 -0.68 4.87 -34.16
CA ARG A 24 -1.21 6.06 -33.50
C ARG A 24 -2.35 5.72 -32.57
N ARG A 25 -3.33 4.93 -33.04
CA ARG A 25 -4.48 4.48 -32.24
C ARG A 25 -4.02 3.68 -31.01
N LEU A 26 -3.10 2.73 -31.20
CA LEU A 26 -2.52 1.96 -30.09
C LEU A 26 -1.77 2.85 -29.10
N ARG A 27 -1.04 3.87 -29.57
CA ARG A 27 -0.40 4.85 -28.68
C ARG A 27 -1.42 5.67 -27.90
N GLU A 28 -2.50 6.11 -28.54
CA GLU A 28 -3.57 6.86 -27.90
C GLU A 28 -4.30 6.02 -26.85
N GLU A 29 -4.60 4.75 -27.15
CA GLU A 29 -5.17 3.80 -26.19
C GLU A 29 -4.23 3.53 -25.01
N LEU A 30 -2.94 3.32 -25.28
CA LEU A 30 -1.92 3.15 -24.23
C LEU A 30 -1.72 4.42 -23.37
N GLN A 31 -2.07 5.59 -23.88
CA GLN A 31 -1.96 6.87 -23.16
C GLN A 31 -3.26 7.31 -22.49
N ARG A 32 -4.39 6.66 -22.80
CA ARG A 32 -5.74 7.07 -22.38
C ARG A 32 -5.90 7.10 -20.85
N ASP A 33 -5.18 6.24 -20.14
CA ASP A 33 -5.23 6.10 -18.67
C ASP A 33 -4.17 6.93 -17.91
N GLY A 34 -3.42 7.80 -18.61
CA GLY A 34 -2.48 8.75 -18.02
C GLY A 34 -1.15 8.17 -17.52
N CYS A 35 -0.93 6.85 -17.66
CA CYS A 35 0.36 6.21 -17.43
C CYS A 35 1.24 6.29 -18.69
N ARG A 36 2.57 6.33 -18.53
CA ARG A 36 3.54 6.61 -19.61
C ARG A 36 4.50 5.45 -19.89
N PHE A 37 4.74 4.58 -18.91
CA PHE A 37 5.69 3.47 -19.02
C PHE A 37 4.95 2.15 -18.99
N ASN A 38 5.16 1.31 -20.00
CA ASN A 38 4.54 -0.02 -20.13
C ASN A 38 5.50 -1.16 -19.80
N SER A 39 6.79 -0.86 -19.61
CA SER A 39 7.80 -1.87 -19.29
C SER A 39 7.88 -2.09 -17.79
N TRP A 40 7.99 -3.37 -17.41
CA TRP A 40 8.29 -3.78 -16.05
C TRP A 40 9.62 -4.54 -16.02
N TYR A 41 10.55 -4.04 -15.21
CA TYR A 41 11.84 -4.67 -14.94
C TYR A 41 12.36 -4.12 -13.61
N ILE A 42 11.93 -4.68 -12.48
CA ILE A 42 12.37 -4.24 -11.15
C ILE A 42 13.21 -5.34 -10.54
N ARG A 43 14.52 -5.26 -10.72
CA ARG A 43 15.45 -6.35 -10.36
C ARG A 43 16.53 -5.97 -9.37
N ILE A 44 16.37 -4.82 -8.73
CA ILE A 44 17.22 -4.32 -7.66
C ILE A 44 16.36 -4.10 -6.41
N PRO A 45 16.83 -4.52 -5.22
CA PRO A 45 16.15 -4.19 -3.97
C PRO A 45 15.83 -2.70 -3.85
N PRO A 46 14.62 -2.32 -3.40
CA PRO A 46 14.22 -0.91 -3.31
C PRO A 46 15.19 -0.05 -2.50
N ASP A 47 15.70 -0.55 -1.38
CA ASP A 47 16.67 0.16 -0.53
C ASP A 47 17.98 0.47 -1.26
N ARG A 48 18.45 -0.44 -2.13
CA ARG A 48 19.61 -0.17 -2.99
C ARG A 48 19.30 0.84 -4.08
N LEU A 49 18.10 0.77 -4.66
CA LEU A 49 17.63 1.76 -5.63
C LEU A 49 17.60 3.16 -4.99
N LEU A 50 17.02 3.30 -3.79
CA LEU A 50 16.97 4.56 -3.06
C LEU A 50 18.38 5.04 -2.67
N GLY A 51 19.25 4.15 -2.21
CA GLY A 51 20.66 4.47 -1.95
C GLY A 51 21.37 5.04 -3.18
N LEU A 52 21.16 4.42 -4.35
CA LEU A 52 21.69 4.91 -5.62
C LEU A 52 21.12 6.28 -5.99
N LEU A 53 19.82 6.52 -5.82
CA LEU A 53 19.19 7.82 -6.12
C LEU A 53 19.71 8.91 -5.19
N LYS A 54 19.92 8.61 -3.90
CA LYS A 54 20.56 9.53 -2.96
C LYS A 54 21.98 9.92 -3.42
N LYS A 55 22.78 8.94 -3.88
CA LYS A 55 24.11 9.23 -4.46
C LYS A 55 24.01 10.02 -5.76
N ALA A 56 23.03 9.71 -6.62
CA ALA A 56 22.79 10.46 -7.85
C ALA A 56 22.50 11.95 -7.57
N TYR A 57 21.74 12.26 -6.52
CA TYR A 57 21.54 13.64 -6.08
C TYR A 57 22.85 14.31 -5.63
N ILE A 58 23.65 13.65 -4.79
CA ILE A 58 24.95 14.19 -4.33
C ILE A 58 25.91 14.44 -5.51
N LYS A 59 25.91 13.55 -6.50
CA LYS A 59 26.73 13.70 -7.71
C LYS A 59 26.19 14.78 -8.65
N TYR A 60 24.87 14.92 -8.72
CA TYR A 60 24.22 15.98 -9.47
C TYR A 60 24.61 17.37 -8.94
N THR A 61 24.69 17.57 -7.62
CA THR A 61 25.15 18.85 -7.04
C THR A 61 26.63 19.14 -7.33
N GLN A 62 27.40 18.13 -7.72
CA GLN A 62 28.79 18.23 -8.19
C GLN A 62 28.90 18.38 -9.72
N GLY A 63 27.77 18.46 -10.44
CA GLY A 63 27.73 18.60 -11.91
C GLY A 63 27.73 17.28 -12.69
N VAL A 64 27.69 16.13 -12.01
CA VAL A 64 27.68 14.81 -12.66
C VAL A 64 26.25 14.34 -12.90
N VAL A 65 25.87 14.23 -14.18
CA VAL A 65 24.50 13.85 -14.60
C VAL A 65 24.41 12.46 -15.24
N GLY A 66 25.55 11.86 -15.58
CA GLY A 66 25.62 10.57 -16.26
C GLY A 66 25.32 9.41 -15.33
N THR A 67 24.46 8.48 -15.76
CA THR A 67 24.15 7.28 -14.96
C THR A 67 25.34 6.34 -14.86
N GLY A 68 26.16 6.26 -15.91
CA GLY A 68 27.28 5.33 -16.01
C GLY A 68 28.28 5.46 -14.86
N GLU A 69 28.80 6.68 -14.68
CA GLU A 69 29.79 7.02 -13.66
C GLU A 69 29.24 6.82 -12.25
N VAL A 70 28.03 7.33 -11.98
CA VAL A 70 27.41 7.23 -10.65
C VAL A 70 27.11 5.78 -10.26
N ILE A 71 26.61 4.95 -11.20
CA ILE A 71 26.37 3.53 -10.92
C ILE A 71 27.69 2.80 -10.68
N ALA A 72 28.72 3.07 -11.48
CA ALA A 72 30.03 2.43 -11.31
C ALA A 72 30.62 2.71 -9.92
N GLU A 73 30.63 3.98 -9.50
CA GLU A 73 31.07 4.36 -8.16
C GLU A 73 30.20 3.74 -7.06
N PHE A 74 28.87 3.73 -7.22
CA PHE A 74 27.94 3.15 -6.25
C PHE A 74 28.23 1.66 -6.01
N LEU A 75 28.46 0.92 -7.09
CA LEU A 75 28.78 -0.50 -7.02
C LEU A 75 30.12 -0.74 -6.33
N GLU A 76 31.13 0.09 -6.61
CA GLU A 76 32.45 0.00 -6.00
C GLU A 76 32.41 0.29 -4.49
N GLU A 77 31.81 1.40 -4.06
CA GLU A 77 31.68 1.79 -2.66
C GLU A 77 30.93 0.75 -1.81
N ASN A 78 29.94 0.09 -2.40
CA ASN A 78 29.13 -0.93 -1.73
C ASN A 78 29.66 -2.36 -1.94
N ARG A 79 30.85 -2.53 -2.55
CA ARG A 79 31.47 -3.84 -2.85
C ARG A 79 30.54 -4.80 -3.61
N LEU A 80 29.78 -4.26 -4.53
CA LEU A 80 28.83 -4.98 -5.36
C LEU A 80 29.44 -5.35 -6.73
N SER A 81 28.95 -6.44 -7.32
CA SER A 81 29.42 -6.87 -8.65
C SER A 81 29.11 -5.84 -9.74
N LYS A 82 30.10 -5.56 -10.60
CA LYS A 82 29.94 -4.70 -11.80
C LYS A 82 28.87 -5.24 -12.76
N SER A 83 28.59 -6.54 -12.75
CA SER A 83 27.54 -7.13 -13.60
C SER A 83 26.14 -6.61 -13.28
N LEU A 84 25.90 -6.09 -12.05
CA LEU A 84 24.62 -5.49 -11.66
C LEU A 84 24.27 -4.23 -12.46
N TYR A 85 25.23 -3.62 -13.14
CA TYR A 85 24.96 -2.52 -14.07
C TYR A 85 23.86 -2.88 -15.07
N ARG A 86 23.89 -4.12 -15.60
CA ARG A 86 22.90 -4.65 -16.56
C ARG A 86 21.50 -4.81 -15.95
N THR A 87 21.40 -4.77 -14.63
CA THR A 87 20.15 -4.89 -13.88
C THR A 87 19.64 -3.52 -13.43
N ILE A 88 20.55 -2.64 -13.02
CA ILE A 88 20.24 -1.30 -12.52
C ILE A 88 19.71 -0.41 -13.64
N THR A 89 20.41 -0.34 -14.78
CA THR A 89 20.03 0.57 -15.87
C THR A 89 18.62 0.30 -16.39
N PRO A 90 18.20 -0.95 -16.69
CA PRO A 90 16.84 -1.18 -17.16
C PRO A 90 15.79 -0.96 -16.07
N THR A 91 16.14 -1.13 -14.78
CA THR A 91 15.23 -0.79 -13.67
C THR A 91 14.98 0.72 -13.60
N LEU A 92 16.05 1.52 -13.67
CA LEU A 92 15.93 2.98 -13.70
C LEU A 92 15.10 3.46 -14.89
N SER A 93 15.32 2.89 -16.08
CA SER A 93 14.53 3.23 -17.26
C SER A 93 13.06 2.83 -17.13
N SER A 94 12.76 1.65 -16.58
CA SER A 94 11.38 1.17 -16.40
C SER A 94 10.57 2.05 -15.43
N LEU A 95 11.25 2.68 -14.47
CA LEU A 95 10.65 3.62 -13.51
C LEU A 95 10.70 5.09 -13.99
N GLY A 96 11.22 5.37 -15.19
CA GLY A 96 11.37 6.74 -15.69
C GLY A 96 12.41 7.58 -14.94
N LEU A 97 13.33 6.93 -14.22
CA LEU A 97 14.39 7.56 -13.43
C LEU A 97 15.66 7.82 -14.24
N ALA A 98 15.81 7.19 -15.40
CA ALA A 98 16.91 7.43 -16.34
C ALA A 98 16.44 7.44 -17.79
N VAL A 99 16.93 8.41 -18.57
CA VAL A 99 16.68 8.55 -20.01
C VAL A 99 17.98 8.94 -20.71
N SER A 100 18.30 8.28 -21.82
CA SER A 100 19.49 8.57 -22.64
C SER A 100 20.81 8.62 -21.84
N GLY A 101 20.97 7.70 -20.88
CA GLY A 101 22.18 7.60 -20.05
C GLY A 101 22.33 8.69 -18.98
N LYS A 102 21.27 9.46 -18.70
CA LYS A 102 21.25 10.50 -17.65
C LYS A 102 20.11 10.27 -16.66
N PHE A 103 20.32 10.66 -15.41
CA PHE A 103 19.24 10.68 -14.42
C PHE A 103 18.21 11.76 -14.78
N THR A 104 16.93 11.47 -14.57
CA THR A 104 15.85 12.44 -14.78
C THR A 104 15.71 13.37 -13.58
N GLY A 105 15.04 14.52 -13.76
CA GLY A 105 14.72 15.41 -12.64
C GLY A 105 13.92 14.72 -11.53
N ALA A 106 13.11 13.71 -11.86
CA ALA A 106 12.40 12.92 -10.87
C ALA A 106 13.35 12.05 -10.02
N ALA A 107 14.40 11.48 -10.63
CA ALA A 107 15.43 10.73 -9.90
C ALA A 107 16.24 11.62 -8.96
N VAL A 108 16.63 12.81 -9.43
CA VAL A 108 17.34 13.80 -8.60
C VAL A 108 16.47 14.26 -7.43
N GLU A 109 15.19 14.51 -7.66
CA GLU A 109 14.25 14.92 -6.62
C GLU A 109 14.04 13.85 -5.55
N VAL A 110 13.85 12.59 -5.95
CA VAL A 110 13.79 11.46 -5.01
C VAL A 110 15.08 11.38 -4.17
N GLY A 111 16.23 11.52 -4.82
CA GLY A 111 17.53 11.55 -4.14
C GLY A 111 17.68 12.71 -3.13
N ARG A 112 17.16 13.89 -3.47
CA ARG A 112 17.13 15.07 -2.60
C ARG A 112 16.28 14.82 -1.35
N LEU A 113 15.06 14.31 -1.52
CA LEU A 113 14.15 13.98 -0.41
C LEU A 113 14.76 12.95 0.56
N LEU A 114 15.48 11.96 0.02
CA LEU A 114 16.25 10.98 0.81
C LEU A 114 17.44 11.59 1.55
N ALA A 115 18.10 12.59 0.98
CA ALA A 115 19.20 13.31 1.64
C ALA A 115 18.69 14.20 2.77
N GLU A 116 17.51 14.81 2.61
CA GLU A 116 16.87 15.69 3.58
C GLU A 116 16.05 14.97 4.66
N GLY A 117 15.85 13.65 4.55
CA GLY A 117 15.06 12.87 5.52
C GLY A 117 13.55 13.11 5.42
N LYS A 118 13.07 13.61 4.28
CA LYS A 118 11.67 13.98 4.00
C LYS A 118 10.84 12.76 3.58
N THR A 119 10.57 11.88 4.55
CA THR A 119 9.97 10.55 4.30
C THR A 119 8.56 10.61 3.70
N ASP A 120 7.71 11.54 4.16
CA ASP A 120 6.31 11.61 3.69
C ASP A 120 6.23 12.21 2.28
N GLU A 121 7.03 13.24 1.97
CA GLU A 121 7.16 13.74 0.59
C GLU A 121 7.79 12.70 -0.34
N LEU A 122 8.79 11.94 0.14
CA LEU A 122 9.42 10.85 -0.60
C LEU A 122 8.38 9.81 -1.02
N LYS A 123 7.55 9.33 -0.08
CA LYS A 123 6.48 8.35 -0.37
C LYS A 123 5.51 8.89 -1.41
N THR A 124 5.10 10.15 -1.29
CA THR A 124 4.22 10.80 -2.26
C THR A 124 4.86 10.81 -3.64
N ARG A 125 6.14 11.18 -3.73
CA ARG A 125 6.87 11.22 -4.99
C ARG A 125 7.08 9.83 -5.62
N LEU A 126 7.38 8.82 -4.80
CA LEU A 126 7.51 7.45 -5.27
C LEU A 126 6.16 6.89 -5.75
N ARG A 127 5.05 7.25 -5.07
CA ARG A 127 3.70 6.88 -5.51
C ARG A 127 3.36 7.48 -6.87
N GLU A 128 3.69 8.74 -7.12
CA GLU A 128 3.53 9.36 -8.44
C GLU A 128 4.33 8.63 -9.53
N LEU A 129 5.56 8.20 -9.22
CA LEU A 129 6.38 7.41 -10.16
C LEU A 129 5.74 6.07 -10.48
N VAL A 130 5.21 5.39 -9.46
CA VAL A 130 4.48 4.13 -9.61
C VAL A 130 3.24 4.31 -10.49
N HIS A 131 2.43 5.35 -10.28
CA HIS A 131 1.22 5.59 -11.08
C HIS A 131 1.53 5.96 -12.55
N ARG A 132 2.75 6.43 -12.84
CA ARG A 132 3.20 6.66 -14.22
C ARG A 132 3.58 5.39 -14.95
N ASN A 133 3.76 4.26 -14.26
CA ASN A 133 4.00 2.96 -14.88
C ASN A 133 2.69 2.15 -14.89
N CYS A 134 2.22 1.75 -16.07
CA CYS A 134 0.91 1.13 -16.22
C CYS A 134 0.82 -0.23 -15.49
N VAL A 135 1.88 -1.04 -15.55
CA VAL A 135 1.92 -2.34 -14.85
C VAL A 135 1.86 -2.13 -13.34
N LEU A 136 2.63 -1.17 -12.81
CA LEU A 136 2.63 -0.90 -11.37
C LEU A 136 1.33 -0.25 -10.89
N LYS A 137 0.73 0.62 -11.71
CA LYS A 137 -0.59 1.21 -11.46
C LYS A 137 -1.66 0.12 -11.35
N GLU A 138 -1.71 -0.81 -12.31
CA GLU A 138 -2.67 -1.91 -12.29
C GLU A 138 -2.51 -2.79 -11.04
N ILE A 139 -1.27 -3.08 -10.61
CA ILE A 139 -1.03 -3.82 -9.37
C ILE A 139 -1.60 -3.07 -8.16
N MET A 140 -1.37 -1.76 -8.08
CA MET A 140 -1.85 -0.91 -6.99
C MET A 140 -3.39 -0.81 -6.95
N GLU A 141 -4.05 -0.84 -8.11
CA GLU A 141 -5.51 -0.80 -8.21
C GLU A 141 -6.15 -2.16 -7.89
N LYS A 142 -5.44 -3.26 -8.17
CA LYS A 142 -5.91 -4.63 -7.93
C LYS A 142 -5.73 -5.09 -6.49
N ALA A 143 -4.76 -4.52 -5.76
CA ALA A 143 -4.54 -4.86 -4.36
C ALA A 143 -5.60 -4.20 -3.46
N GLY A 144 -6.52 -4.99 -2.91
CA GLY A 144 -7.53 -4.52 -1.99
C GLY A 144 -6.93 -4.03 -0.67
N ASP A 145 -5.83 -4.63 -0.22
CA ASP A 145 -5.09 -4.26 0.98
C ASP A 145 -3.58 -4.59 0.85
N CYS A 146 -2.81 -4.36 1.92
CA CYS A 146 -1.37 -4.62 1.90
C CYS A 146 -1.02 -6.12 1.88
N SER A 147 -1.85 -6.96 2.48
CA SER A 147 -1.65 -8.41 2.56
C SER A 147 -1.84 -9.08 1.20
N GLU A 148 -2.72 -8.51 0.36
CA GLU A 148 -2.98 -8.98 -1.01
C GLU A 148 -1.94 -8.53 -2.03
N LEU A 149 -1.04 -7.61 -1.67
CA LEU A 149 -0.16 -6.95 -2.64
C LEU A 149 0.77 -7.95 -3.38
N GLU A 150 1.31 -8.95 -2.69
CA GLU A 150 2.15 -9.98 -3.33
C GLU A 150 1.38 -10.81 -4.35
N LYS A 151 0.13 -11.18 -4.02
CA LYS A 151 -0.76 -11.91 -4.92
C LYS A 151 -1.17 -11.06 -6.12
N ALA A 152 -1.42 -9.76 -5.90
CA ALA A 152 -1.73 -8.81 -6.96
C ALA A 152 -0.54 -8.66 -7.92
N VAL A 153 0.68 -8.51 -7.38
CA VAL A 153 1.93 -8.49 -8.16
C VAL A 153 2.04 -9.75 -9.02
N GLU A 154 1.95 -10.94 -8.41
CA GLU A 154 2.03 -12.21 -9.15
C GLU A 154 0.99 -12.28 -10.28
N THR A 155 -0.26 -11.95 -9.98
CA THR A 155 -1.36 -12.06 -10.95
C THR A 155 -1.19 -11.10 -12.13
N VAL A 156 -0.85 -9.83 -11.88
CA VAL A 156 -0.66 -8.86 -12.96
C VAL A 156 0.56 -9.25 -13.79
N LEU A 157 1.68 -9.57 -13.17
CA LEU A 157 2.89 -9.94 -13.91
C LEU A 157 2.71 -11.20 -14.76
N ALA A 158 1.90 -12.16 -14.30
CA ALA A 158 1.54 -13.35 -15.07
C ALA A 158 0.71 -13.00 -16.31
N ALA A 159 -0.13 -11.97 -16.23
CA ALA A 159 -0.91 -11.50 -17.37
C ALA A 159 -0.04 -10.81 -18.43
N TYR A 160 1.01 -10.11 -18.01
CA TYR A 160 1.92 -9.38 -18.91
C TYR A 160 3.08 -10.24 -19.46
N GLY A 161 3.41 -11.37 -18.81
CA GLY A 161 4.62 -12.15 -19.14
C GLY A 161 4.42 -13.66 -19.12
N LYS A 162 5.23 -14.38 -19.92
CA LYS A 162 5.21 -15.85 -19.99
C LYS A 162 5.89 -16.55 -18.79
N SER A 163 6.79 -15.86 -18.08
CA SER A 163 7.49 -16.40 -16.91
C SER A 163 7.93 -15.28 -15.97
N ILE A 164 7.46 -15.29 -14.73
CA ILE A 164 7.82 -14.31 -13.70
C ILE A 164 9.09 -14.78 -12.99
N ARG A 165 10.09 -13.91 -12.87
CA ARG A 165 11.27 -14.21 -12.04
C ARG A 165 10.99 -13.88 -10.57
N PHE A 166 11.51 -14.71 -9.67
CA PHE A 166 11.36 -14.51 -8.23
C PHE A 166 11.88 -13.14 -7.75
N ASP A 167 13.03 -12.70 -8.26
CA ASP A 167 13.62 -11.41 -7.89
C ASP A 167 12.76 -10.24 -8.35
N GLU A 168 12.16 -10.34 -9.53
CA GLU A 168 11.27 -9.29 -10.03
C GLU A 168 9.97 -9.22 -9.22
N LEU A 169 9.35 -10.36 -8.90
CA LEU A 169 8.17 -10.43 -8.04
C LEU A 169 8.48 -9.81 -6.68
N LYS A 170 9.55 -10.27 -6.03
CA LYS A 170 9.96 -9.83 -4.69
C LYS A 170 10.19 -8.31 -4.65
N TYR A 171 11.05 -7.77 -5.51
CA TYR A 171 11.42 -6.36 -5.44
C TYR A 171 10.31 -5.43 -5.91
N THR A 172 9.43 -5.89 -6.79
CA THR A 172 8.20 -5.16 -7.13
C THR A 172 7.29 -5.07 -5.92
N ALA A 173 7.02 -6.19 -5.25
CA ALA A 173 6.19 -6.20 -4.04
C ALA A 173 6.79 -5.32 -2.93
N GLU A 174 8.10 -5.41 -2.69
CA GLU A 174 8.78 -4.55 -1.71
C GLU A 174 8.66 -3.06 -2.07
N LEU A 175 8.89 -2.68 -3.33
CA LEU A 175 8.73 -1.29 -3.78
C LEU A 175 7.31 -0.77 -3.57
N LEU A 176 6.32 -1.58 -3.95
CA LEU A 176 4.91 -1.20 -3.83
C LEU A 176 4.47 -1.13 -2.38
N LYS A 177 4.95 -2.03 -1.49
CA LYS A 177 4.69 -1.95 -0.05
C LYS A 177 5.14 -0.63 0.56
N MET A 178 6.22 -0.03 0.05
CA MET A 178 6.72 1.25 0.57
C MET A 178 5.80 2.44 0.25
N VAL A 179 4.99 2.34 -0.82
CA VAL A 179 4.21 3.47 -1.35
C VAL A 179 2.70 3.26 -1.30
N HIS A 180 2.26 2.01 -1.17
CA HIS A 180 0.86 1.65 -1.11
C HIS A 180 0.22 2.29 0.13
N PRO A 181 -0.83 3.13 -0.02
CA PRO A 181 -1.44 3.83 1.11
C PRO A 181 -1.86 2.90 2.25
N LYS A 182 -2.34 1.71 1.92
CA LYS A 182 -2.75 0.67 2.89
C LYS A 182 -1.59 -0.14 3.48
N CYS A 183 -0.37 0.00 2.94
CA CYS A 183 0.86 -0.59 3.49
C CYS A 183 1.65 0.39 4.36
N GLU A 184 1.11 1.58 4.60
CA GLU A 184 1.81 2.58 5.38
C GLU A 184 2.18 2.00 6.75
N SER A 185 3.43 2.20 7.17
CA SER A 185 3.90 1.74 8.48
C SER A 185 2.98 2.33 9.54
N CYS A 186 2.11 1.49 10.11
CA CYS A 186 1.28 1.80 11.27
C CYS A 186 2.16 1.88 12.52
N ASP A 187 3.11 2.81 12.49
CA ASP A 187 3.95 3.15 13.61
C ASP A 187 3.11 3.98 14.58
N LEU A 188 2.50 3.27 15.52
CA LEU A 188 1.64 3.85 16.55
C LEU A 188 2.43 4.48 17.70
N ARG A 189 3.77 4.56 17.60
CA ARG A 189 4.62 5.28 18.57
C ARG A 189 4.35 6.78 18.55
N CYS A 190 3.99 7.33 17.38
CA CYS A 190 3.64 8.73 17.20
C CYS A 190 2.42 8.90 16.27
N PRO A 191 1.23 8.48 16.73
CA PRO A 191 0.04 8.44 15.90
C PRO A 191 -0.56 9.84 15.71
N THR A 192 -1.14 10.04 14.53
CA THR A 192 -1.96 11.20 14.18
C THR A 192 -3.31 10.71 13.68
N ALA A 193 -4.36 11.54 13.77
CA ALA A 193 -5.71 11.12 13.36
C ALA A 193 -5.76 10.60 11.91
N GLY A 194 -5.08 11.29 10.98
CA GLY A 194 -5.01 10.87 9.57
C GLY A 194 -4.23 9.56 9.33
N LYS A 195 -3.26 9.21 10.18
CA LYS A 195 -2.53 7.92 10.07
C LYS A 195 -3.34 6.76 10.63
N LEU A 196 -4.20 7.01 11.63
CA LEU A 196 -4.98 5.96 12.28
C LEU A 196 -6.09 5.40 11.38
N SER A 197 -6.72 6.24 10.56
CA SER A 197 -7.73 5.80 9.60
C SER A 197 -7.16 4.85 8.55
N ALA A 198 -5.90 5.03 8.15
CA ALA A 198 -5.18 4.11 7.27
C ALA A 198 -4.69 2.82 7.96
N CYS A 199 -4.84 2.72 9.29
CA CYS A 199 -4.28 1.66 10.13
C CYS A 199 -5.32 0.75 10.78
N ALA A 200 -6.55 0.78 10.28
CA ALA A 200 -7.69 0.01 10.76
C ALA A 200 -7.37 -1.46 11.08
N GLU A 201 -6.80 -2.21 10.14
CA GLU A 201 -6.44 -3.63 10.36
C GLU A 201 -5.41 -3.83 11.48
N ARG A 202 -4.46 -2.90 11.62
CA ARG A 202 -3.48 -2.95 12.71
C ARG A 202 -4.17 -2.73 14.05
N LEU A 203 -5.15 -1.83 14.11
CA LEU A 203 -5.94 -1.59 15.32
C LEU A 203 -6.76 -2.83 15.70
N ILE A 204 -7.41 -3.50 14.73
CA ILE A 204 -8.13 -4.77 14.96
C ILE A 204 -7.19 -5.85 15.50
N ARG A 205 -6.00 -5.99 14.91
CA ARG A 205 -5.00 -6.96 15.40
C ARG A 205 -4.54 -6.67 16.83
N LEU A 206 -4.39 -5.40 17.18
CA LEU A 206 -4.00 -4.99 18.53
C LEU A 206 -5.14 -5.13 19.54
N SER A 207 -6.40 -5.10 19.11
CA SER A 207 -7.56 -5.33 19.99
C SER A 207 -7.81 -6.81 20.28
N HIS A 208 -7.38 -7.75 19.41
CA HIS A 208 -7.66 -9.19 19.58
C HIS A 208 -7.37 -9.75 21.00
N PRO A 209 -6.21 -9.49 21.62
CA PRO A 209 -5.94 -10.02 22.96
C PRO A 209 -6.92 -9.50 24.03
N HIS A 210 -7.44 -8.28 23.83
CA HIS A 210 -8.36 -7.63 24.74
C HIS A 210 -9.81 -8.02 24.48
N MET A 211 -10.16 -8.38 23.23
CA MET A 211 -11.48 -8.88 22.86
C MET A 211 -11.80 -10.20 23.57
N ARG A 212 -10.81 -11.07 23.79
CA ARG A 212 -11.02 -12.36 24.46
C ARG A 212 -11.67 -12.19 25.84
N GLU A 213 -11.11 -11.31 26.66
CA GLU A 213 -11.65 -10.99 27.99
C GLU A 213 -13.09 -10.43 27.91
N LEU A 214 -13.40 -9.66 26.87
CA LEU A 214 -14.73 -9.08 26.68
C LEU A 214 -15.74 -10.12 26.19
N PHE A 215 -15.31 -11.06 25.35
CA PHE A 215 -16.15 -12.17 24.88
C PHE A 215 -16.50 -13.10 26.04
N GLU A 216 -15.52 -13.42 26.90
CA GLU A 216 -15.73 -14.20 28.12
C GLU A 216 -16.74 -13.53 29.06
N LYS A 217 -16.68 -12.20 29.23
CA LYS A 217 -17.63 -11.45 30.07
C LYS A 217 -19.06 -11.43 29.52
N LEU A 218 -19.23 -11.62 28.22
CA LEU A 218 -20.53 -11.67 27.55
C LEU A 218 -20.94 -13.11 27.21
N ASP A 219 -20.25 -14.13 27.72
CA ASP A 219 -20.52 -15.54 27.42
C ASP A 219 -20.61 -15.85 25.90
N ILE A 220 -19.84 -15.13 25.08
CA ILE A 220 -19.80 -15.35 23.64
C ILE A 220 -18.96 -16.60 23.36
N SER A 221 -19.56 -17.61 22.73
CA SER A 221 -18.92 -18.91 22.49
C SER A 221 -17.81 -18.88 21.42
N LEU A 222 -17.69 -17.79 20.67
CA LEU A 222 -16.65 -17.60 19.66
C LEU A 222 -15.31 -17.24 20.31
N LEU A 223 -14.21 -17.72 19.72
CA LEU A 223 -12.86 -17.30 20.12
C LEU A 223 -12.32 -16.29 19.13
N PRO A 224 -11.85 -15.10 19.57
CA PRO A 224 -11.31 -14.09 18.66
C PRO A 224 -10.18 -14.60 17.73
N GLU A 225 -9.39 -15.58 18.17
CA GLU A 225 -8.30 -16.14 17.34
C GLU A 225 -8.78 -16.97 16.15
N HIS A 226 -10.03 -17.44 16.20
CA HIS A 226 -10.68 -18.20 15.13
C HIS A 226 -11.46 -17.29 14.17
N LEU A 227 -11.46 -15.98 14.41
CA LEU A 227 -12.12 -15.02 13.54
C LEU A 227 -11.16 -14.49 12.49
N GLU A 228 -11.67 -14.37 11.27
CA GLU A 228 -11.10 -13.60 10.17
C GLU A 228 -12.00 -12.41 9.87
N HIS A 229 -11.39 -11.34 9.38
CA HIS A 229 -12.11 -10.13 9.00
C HIS A 229 -11.86 -9.78 7.55
N VAL A 230 -12.89 -9.25 6.89
CA VAL A 230 -12.82 -8.73 5.53
C VAL A 230 -13.35 -7.30 5.54
N GLY A 231 -12.57 -6.36 5.02
CA GLY A 231 -12.98 -4.95 4.93
C GLY A 231 -14.11 -4.76 3.92
N VAL A 232 -15.18 -4.08 4.35
CA VAL A 232 -16.27 -3.63 3.47
C VAL A 232 -15.99 -2.20 3.02
N ASP A 233 -15.56 -1.36 3.96
CA ASP A 233 -15.16 0.02 3.75
C ASP A 233 -14.01 0.37 4.71
N GLY A 234 -13.52 1.62 4.70
CA GLY A 234 -12.40 2.05 5.56
C GLY A 234 -12.67 2.05 7.07
N SER A 235 -13.90 1.77 7.50
CA SER A 235 -14.35 1.78 8.91
C SER A 235 -15.11 0.52 9.32
N THR A 236 -15.50 -0.33 8.37
CA THR A 236 -16.41 -1.47 8.59
C THR A 236 -15.76 -2.76 8.08
N TYR A 237 -15.74 -3.78 8.94
CA TYR A 237 -15.17 -5.10 8.63
C TYR A 237 -16.13 -6.21 9.03
N LEU A 238 -16.38 -7.17 8.14
CA LEU A 238 -17.20 -8.34 8.45
C LEU A 238 -16.35 -9.41 9.11
N LEU A 239 -16.84 -9.99 10.20
CA LEU A 239 -16.22 -11.11 10.90
C LEU A 239 -16.79 -12.43 10.40
N SER A 240 -15.92 -13.39 10.15
CA SER A 240 -16.25 -14.77 9.79
C SER A 240 -15.40 -15.74 10.59
N VAL A 241 -15.90 -16.96 10.80
CA VAL A 241 -15.08 -18.03 11.39
C VAL A 241 -14.16 -18.58 10.31
N LYS A 242 -12.89 -18.82 10.65
CA LYS A 242 -11.90 -19.44 9.75
C LYS A 242 -12.45 -20.69 9.07
N GLY A 243 -12.45 -20.68 7.73
CA GLY A 243 -12.95 -21.80 6.92
C GLY A 243 -14.47 -21.90 6.81
N ALA A 244 -15.23 -20.94 7.37
CA ALA A 244 -16.68 -20.83 7.20
C ALA A 244 -17.04 -19.69 6.25
N ALA A 245 -18.01 -19.92 5.37
CA ALA A 245 -18.49 -18.92 4.41
C ALA A 245 -19.49 -17.90 5.02
N LYS A 246 -19.89 -18.10 6.28
CA LYS A 246 -20.91 -17.27 6.94
C LYS A 246 -20.27 -16.17 7.79
N HIS A 247 -20.74 -14.95 7.62
CA HIS A 247 -20.40 -13.84 8.51
C HIS A 247 -21.14 -13.99 9.84
N VAL A 248 -20.39 -13.94 10.94
CA VAL A 248 -20.89 -14.10 12.31
C VAL A 248 -20.89 -12.78 13.09
N GLY A 249 -20.20 -11.76 12.58
CA GLY A 249 -20.04 -10.50 13.29
C GLY A 249 -19.60 -9.34 12.42
N MET A 250 -19.39 -8.20 13.07
CA MET A 250 -18.85 -7.00 12.43
C MET A 250 -17.91 -6.23 13.38
N VAL A 251 -16.83 -5.70 12.85
CA VAL A 251 -15.97 -4.71 13.51
C VAL A 251 -16.24 -3.32 12.92
N LEU A 252 -16.43 -2.35 13.80
CA LEU A 252 -16.69 -0.95 13.50
C LEU A 252 -15.56 -0.11 14.10
N ILE A 253 -14.88 0.66 13.27
CA ILE A 253 -13.81 1.56 13.69
C ILE A 253 -14.34 2.98 13.61
N GLY A 254 -14.38 3.67 14.74
CA GLY A 254 -14.77 5.07 14.77
C GLY A 254 -13.61 6.02 14.52
N ASP A 255 -13.95 7.29 14.26
CA ASP A 255 -12.97 8.34 14.06
C ASP A 255 -12.09 8.54 15.31
N PRO A 256 -10.78 8.86 15.15
CA PRO A 256 -9.90 9.14 16.27
C PRO A 256 -10.37 10.33 17.10
N LEU A 257 -10.44 10.16 18.42
CA LEU A 257 -10.78 11.21 19.37
C LEU A 257 -9.52 11.86 19.92
N GLU A 258 -9.55 13.18 20.10
CA GLU A 258 -8.42 13.94 20.67
C GLU A 258 -8.42 13.99 22.21
N SER A 259 -9.47 13.44 22.84
CA SER A 259 -9.58 13.38 24.30
C SER A 259 -10.37 12.16 24.73
N ALA A 260 -10.16 11.72 25.97
CA ALA A 260 -10.96 10.69 26.62
C ALA A 260 -12.20 11.26 27.33
N ASP A 261 -12.71 12.42 26.89
CA ASP A 261 -13.91 13.02 27.47
C ASP A 261 -15.12 12.08 27.33
N LEU A 262 -15.86 11.92 28.42
CA LEU A 262 -16.94 10.94 28.51
C LEU A 262 -18.11 11.26 27.57
N GLN A 263 -18.42 12.53 27.33
CA GLN A 263 -19.47 12.90 26.38
C GLN A 263 -19.04 12.64 24.94
N GLN A 264 -17.78 12.94 24.59
CA GLN A 264 -17.22 12.63 23.27
C GLN A 264 -17.23 11.13 22.99
N LEU A 265 -16.81 10.31 23.96
CA LEU A 265 -16.80 8.84 23.83
C LEU A 265 -18.22 8.29 23.63
N LYS A 266 -19.19 8.76 24.44
CA LYS A 266 -20.60 8.35 24.29
C LYS A 266 -21.14 8.71 22.91
N THR A 267 -20.90 9.94 22.46
CA THR A 267 -21.35 10.41 21.14
C THR A 267 -20.76 9.57 20.01
N ALA A 268 -19.46 9.26 20.09
CA ALA A 268 -18.78 8.44 19.10
C ALA A 268 -19.31 7.00 19.07
N LEU A 269 -19.53 6.38 20.25
CA LEU A 269 -20.13 5.05 20.35
C LEU A 269 -21.55 5.00 19.78
N SER A 270 -22.36 6.03 20.04
CA SER A 270 -23.73 6.12 19.52
C SER A 270 -23.78 6.23 18.01
N ARG A 271 -22.81 6.89 17.37
CA ARG A 271 -22.71 6.88 15.89
C ARG A 271 -22.42 5.48 15.34
N LEU A 272 -21.62 4.69 16.05
CA LEU A 272 -21.36 3.30 15.66
C LEU A 272 -22.58 2.39 15.92
N ASP A 273 -23.41 2.70 16.92
CA ASP A 273 -24.67 1.98 17.18
C ASP A 273 -25.65 2.05 16.00
N GLU A 274 -25.60 3.09 15.15
CA GLU A 274 -26.46 3.22 13.96
C GLU A 274 -26.28 2.06 12.96
N LYS A 275 -25.13 1.38 13.00
CA LYS A 275 -24.82 0.20 12.16
C LYS A 275 -25.11 -1.13 12.85
N ILE A 276 -25.59 -1.12 14.10
CA ILE A 276 -25.88 -2.34 14.88
C ILE A 276 -27.38 -2.62 14.86
N ALA A 277 -27.74 -3.86 14.55
CA ALA A 277 -29.11 -4.34 14.61
C ALA A 277 -29.20 -5.65 15.40
N GLU A 278 -30.21 -5.74 16.26
CA GLU A 278 -30.46 -6.94 17.06
C GLU A 278 -30.70 -8.16 16.16
N GLY A 279 -30.07 -9.29 16.50
CA GLY A 279 -30.27 -10.58 15.82
C GLY A 279 -29.68 -10.71 14.40
N VAL A 280 -29.05 -9.67 13.84
CA VAL A 280 -28.42 -9.76 12.50
C VAL A 280 -27.07 -10.49 12.55
N TYR A 281 -26.27 -10.19 13.57
CA TYR A 281 -24.99 -10.84 13.82
C TYR A 281 -24.89 -11.32 15.27
N GLU A 282 -24.04 -12.32 15.51
CA GLU A 282 -23.81 -12.86 16.86
C GLU A 282 -22.99 -11.89 17.71
N VAL A 283 -22.10 -11.11 17.08
CA VAL A 283 -21.22 -10.17 17.77
C VAL A 283 -20.89 -8.92 16.94
N TYR A 284 -20.84 -7.78 17.61
CA TYR A 284 -20.30 -6.54 17.09
C TYR A 284 -19.13 -6.07 17.96
N VAL A 285 -18.10 -5.53 17.33
CA VAL A 285 -16.91 -5.02 18.01
C VAL A 285 -16.69 -3.59 17.58
N LYS A 286 -16.77 -2.64 18.51
CA LYS A 286 -16.46 -1.24 18.26
C LYS A 286 -15.06 -0.94 18.76
N ILE A 287 -14.25 -0.31 17.92
CA ILE A 287 -12.91 0.15 18.26
C ILE A 287 -12.87 1.66 18.07
N LEU A 288 -12.63 2.39 19.16
CA LEU A 288 -12.49 3.84 19.17
C LEU A 288 -11.04 4.23 19.52
N PRO A 289 -10.28 4.77 18.56
CA PRO A 289 -8.94 5.29 18.83
C PRO A 289 -9.02 6.59 19.64
N ILE A 290 -8.22 6.69 20.71
CA ILE A 290 -8.13 7.88 21.56
C ILE A 290 -6.68 8.34 21.58
N LEU A 291 -6.44 9.55 21.07
CA LEU A 291 -5.15 10.23 21.08
C LEU A 291 -5.06 11.11 22.32
N GLU A 292 -4.16 10.79 23.24
CA GLU A 292 -4.02 11.50 24.51
C GLU A 292 -2.62 12.10 24.67
N GLY A 293 -2.55 13.37 25.09
CA GLY A 293 -1.33 14.10 25.40
C GLY A 293 -1.23 15.46 24.73
N GLU A 294 -0.49 16.39 25.36
CA GLU A 294 -0.26 17.76 24.86
C GLU A 294 1.04 17.90 24.03
N ALA A 295 1.82 16.82 23.93
CA ALA A 295 3.09 16.83 23.22
C ALA A 295 2.92 16.73 21.69
N ARG A 296 3.99 17.07 20.93
CA ARG A 296 4.09 16.81 19.48
C ARG A 296 3.85 15.35 19.09
N CYS A 297 3.92 14.44 20.07
CA CYS A 297 3.70 13.02 19.92
C CYS A 297 2.65 12.56 20.94
N LYS A 298 1.43 12.25 20.48
CA LYS A 298 0.33 11.78 21.32
C LYS A 298 0.49 10.28 21.60
N THR A 299 -0.08 9.79 22.70
CA THR A 299 -0.18 8.36 23.00
C THR A 299 -1.51 7.80 22.50
N LEU A 300 -1.53 6.55 22.07
CA LEU A 300 -2.75 5.89 21.60
C LEU A 300 -3.33 4.96 22.67
N LYS A 301 -4.58 5.21 23.04
CA LYS A 301 -5.45 4.29 23.75
C LYS A 301 -6.54 3.80 22.80
N LEU A 302 -7.07 2.60 23.04
CA LEU A 302 -8.27 2.11 22.35
C LEU A 302 -9.38 1.93 23.38
N LEU A 303 -10.56 2.45 23.09
CA LEU A 303 -11.79 2.00 23.72
C LEU A 303 -12.36 0.87 22.85
N ILE A 304 -12.45 -0.33 23.43
CA ILE A 304 -13.02 -1.51 22.77
C ILE A 304 -14.35 -1.79 23.46
N GLU A 305 -15.45 -1.81 22.69
CA GLU A 305 -16.76 -2.24 23.16
C GLU A 305 -17.21 -3.45 22.35
N VAL A 306 -17.57 -4.53 23.03
CA VAL A 306 -18.18 -5.71 22.40
C VAL A 306 -19.66 -5.67 22.71
N VAL A 307 -20.47 -5.91 21.70
CA VAL A 307 -21.92 -6.01 21.78
C VAL A 307 -22.33 -7.39 21.28
N ARG A 308 -23.03 -8.17 22.11
CA ARG A 308 -23.59 -9.47 21.73
C ARG A 308 -24.87 -9.26 20.92
N GLY A 309 -25.29 -10.25 20.14
CA GLY A 309 -26.45 -10.16 19.23
C GLY A 309 -27.78 -9.73 19.88
N ASP A 310 -27.92 -9.86 21.19
CA ASP A 310 -29.05 -9.40 22.03
C ASP A 310 -28.83 -8.01 22.66
N LEU A 311 -27.84 -7.27 22.15
CA LEU A 311 -27.47 -5.90 22.54
C LEU A 311 -26.85 -5.74 23.94
N GLU A 312 -26.56 -6.84 24.65
CA GLU A 312 -25.70 -6.80 25.83
C GLU A 312 -24.30 -6.33 25.44
N ARG A 313 -23.72 -5.44 26.25
CA ARG A 313 -22.46 -4.78 25.91
C ARG A 313 -21.49 -4.71 27.08
N VAL A 314 -20.21 -4.85 26.75
CA VAL A 314 -19.12 -4.64 27.70
C VAL A 314 -18.02 -3.84 27.02
N SER A 315 -17.43 -2.89 27.74
CA SER A 315 -16.39 -2.03 27.20
C SER A 315 -15.16 -1.96 28.09
N LYS A 316 -14.01 -1.67 27.48
CA LYS A 316 -12.73 -1.52 28.15
C LYS A 316 -11.84 -0.53 27.41
N ILE A 317 -11.18 0.34 28.16
CA ILE A 317 -10.11 1.19 27.63
C ILE A 317 -8.78 0.45 27.84
N VAL A 318 -8.01 0.34 26.77
CA VAL A 318 -6.68 -0.28 26.78
C VAL A 318 -5.64 0.72 26.34
N LYS A 319 -4.53 0.78 27.07
CA LYS A 319 -3.34 1.53 26.66
C LYS A 319 -2.47 0.56 25.86
N LEU A 320 -2.18 0.92 24.62
CA LEU A 320 -1.26 0.12 23.81
C LEU A 320 0.16 0.41 24.30
N SER A 321 0.81 -0.59 24.88
CA SER A 321 2.25 -0.51 25.20
C SER A 321 3.00 -0.40 23.88
N SER A 322 3.80 0.65 23.74
CA SER A 322 4.76 0.86 22.65
C SER A 322 5.86 -0.18 22.65
#